data_AF-A0A0M9VL78-F1
#
_entry.id   AF-A0A0M9VL78-F1
#
_cell.length_a   1.000
_cell.length_b   1.000
_cell.length_c   1.000
_cell.angle_alpha   90.00
_cell.angle_beta   90.00
_cell.angle_gamma   90.00
#
_symmetry.space_group_name_H-M   'P 1'
#
loop_
_entity.id
_entity.type
_entity.pdbx_description
1 polymer ?
#
loop_
_entity_poly.entity_id
_entity_poly.type
_entity_poly.pdbx_seq_one_letter_code
_entity_poly.pdbx_strand_id
1 'polypeptide(L)'
;MTKLVYGKNQQVTFLSEAEKNEAIDYLISSPDVEFVHEQNQESGAWASEKRIHFSSEIGVPQGLVRNWTKGRAGIVARINCAELYDEVFPLRTV
;
A
#
# COMPACT_ATOMS: atom_id res chain seq x y z
N MET A 1 22.05 -0.31 -4.60
CA MET A 1 20.90 -1.13 -5.03
C MET A 1 19.67 -0.60 -4.33
N THR A 2 18.63 -0.26 -5.07
CA THR A 2 17.38 0.23 -4.49
C THR A 2 16.59 -0.94 -3.89
N LYS A 3 15.96 -0.71 -2.75
CA LYS A 3 15.10 -1.72 -2.11
C LYS A 3 13.84 -1.93 -2.94
N LEU A 4 13.60 -3.15 -3.38
CA LEU A 4 12.45 -3.54 -4.22
C LEU A 4 11.49 -4.50 -3.52
N VAL A 5 11.86 -5.01 -2.35
CA VAL A 5 11.09 -6.00 -1.60
C VAL A 5 10.75 -5.43 -0.23
N TYR A 6 9.47 -5.54 0.16
CA TYR A 6 8.93 -5.01 1.41
C TYR A 6 8.10 -6.05 2.15
N GLY A 7 8.16 -6.00 3.48
CA GLY A 7 7.42 -6.87 4.38
C GLY A 7 8.11 -8.21 4.64
N LYS A 8 7.75 -8.86 5.75
CA LYS A 8 8.41 -10.08 6.26
C LYS A 8 8.35 -11.30 5.33
N ASN A 9 7.39 -11.33 4.41
CA ASN A 9 7.19 -12.42 3.44
C ASN A 9 7.18 -11.90 1.99
N GLN A 10 7.99 -10.88 1.68
CA GLN A 10 8.02 -10.26 0.35
C GLN A 10 6.63 -9.79 -0.11
N GLN A 11 5.86 -9.25 0.84
CA GLN A 11 4.46 -8.87 0.65
C GLN A 11 4.27 -7.88 -0.50
N VAL A 12 5.28 -7.04 -0.74
CA VAL A 12 5.37 -6.22 -1.94
C VAL A 12 6.70 -6.47 -2.61
N THR A 13 6.66 -6.85 -3.88
CA THR A 13 7.84 -7.02 -4.73
C THR A 13 7.68 -6.23 -6.01
N PHE A 14 8.60 -5.28 -6.22
CA PHE A 14 8.79 -4.57 -7.48
C PHE A 14 9.87 -5.28 -8.31
N LEU A 15 9.66 -5.38 -9.62
CA LEU A 15 10.56 -6.03 -10.57
C LEU A 15 11.70 -5.10 -11.00
N SER A 16 11.52 -3.79 -10.84
CA SER A 16 12.51 -2.78 -11.18
C SER A 16 12.37 -1.52 -10.34
N GLU A 17 13.42 -0.70 -10.33
CA GLU A 17 13.39 0.62 -9.71
C GLU A 17 12.39 1.57 -10.39
N ALA A 18 12.25 1.49 -11.72
CA ALA A 18 11.25 2.27 -12.46
C ALA A 18 9.82 1.94 -12.01
N GLU A 19 9.49 0.65 -11.87
CA GLU A 19 8.17 0.21 -11.39
C GLU A 19 7.94 0.64 -9.94
N LYS A 20 8.96 0.58 -9.08
CA LYS A 20 8.88 1.11 -7.72
C LYS A 20 8.56 2.61 -7.73
N ASN A 21 9.28 3.39 -8.54
CA ASN A 21 9.09 4.84 -8.57
C ASN A 21 7.69 5.21 -9.06
N GLU A 22 7.21 4.58 -10.13
CA GLU A 22 5.83 4.74 -10.62
C GLU A 22 4.80 4.40 -9.53
N ALA A 23 5.02 3.31 -8.80
CA ALA A 23 4.15 2.91 -7.69
C ALA A 23 4.15 3.95 -6.55
N ILE A 24 5.31 4.47 -6.15
CA ILE A 24 5.41 5.50 -5.11
C ILE A 24 4.73 6.79 -5.57
N ASP A 25 5.01 7.23 -6.80
CA ASP A 25 4.42 8.44 -7.38
C ASP A 25 2.88 8.36 -7.38
N TYR A 26 2.32 7.20 -7.77
CA TYR A 26 0.88 6.97 -7.69
C TYR A 26 0.35 7.02 -6.26
N LEU A 27 1.02 6.32 -5.32
CA LEU A 27 0.58 6.26 -3.93
C LEU A 27 0.56 7.62 -3.23
N ILE A 28 1.50 8.50 -3.55
CA ILE A 28 1.57 9.84 -2.93
C ILE A 28 0.61 10.84 -3.58
N SER A 29 0.29 10.69 -4.86
CA SER A 29 -0.49 11.69 -5.63
C SER A 29 -1.96 11.31 -5.86
N SER A 30 -2.29 10.03 -5.86
CA SER A 30 -3.65 9.59 -6.20
C SER A 30 -4.65 9.88 -5.06
N PRO A 31 -5.79 10.55 -5.35
CA PRO A 31 -6.84 10.77 -4.36
C PRO A 31 -7.58 9.46 -4.01
N ASP A 32 -7.46 8.43 -4.84
CA ASP A 32 -8.10 7.12 -4.64
C ASP A 32 -7.31 6.19 -3.70
N VAL A 33 -6.23 6.71 -3.11
CA VAL A 33 -5.39 5.99 -2.15
C VAL A 33 -5.61 6.56 -0.76
N GLU A 34 -5.75 5.69 0.23
CA GLU A 34 -5.85 6.07 1.64
C GLU A 34 -4.88 5.25 2.49
N PHE A 35 -4.17 5.92 3.39
CA PHE A 35 -3.26 5.30 4.34
C PHE A 35 -3.96 5.20 5.69
N VAL A 36 -4.32 3.98 6.09
CA VAL A 36 -5.12 3.72 7.28
C VAL A 36 -4.30 2.98 8.33
N HIS A 37 -4.34 3.49 9.56
CA HIS A 37 -3.87 2.76 10.73
C HIS A 37 -5.08 2.11 11.42
N GLU A 38 -5.39 0.87 11.05
CA GLU A 38 -6.54 0.17 11.58
C GLU A 38 -6.30 -0.26 13.03
N GLN A 39 -7.06 0.33 13.96
CA GLN A 39 -7.05 -0.04 15.37
C GLN A 39 -7.87 -1.30 15.60
N ASN A 40 -7.37 -2.44 15.14
CA ASN A 40 -8.05 -3.73 15.29
C ASN A 40 -8.11 -4.24 16.75
N GLN A 41 -7.53 -3.50 17.70
CA GLN A 41 -7.59 -3.81 19.13
C GLN A 41 -9.01 -3.78 19.68
N GLU A 42 -9.88 -2.89 19.19
CA GLU A 42 -11.29 -2.85 19.63
C GLU A 42 -12.09 -4.09 19.18
N SER A 43 -11.56 -4.84 18.20
CA SER A 43 -12.13 -6.09 17.70
C SER A 43 -11.35 -7.34 18.15
N GLY A 44 -10.46 -7.21 19.15
CA GLY A 44 -9.73 -8.34 19.76
C GLY A 44 -8.44 -8.76 19.07
N ALA A 45 -7.95 -8.00 18.08
CA ALA A 45 -6.63 -8.25 17.49
C ALA A 45 -5.50 -7.70 18.37
N TRP A 46 -4.37 -8.39 18.39
CA TRP A 46 -3.26 -8.10 19.31
C TRP A 46 -2.48 -6.82 18.92
N ALA A 47 -2.59 -6.37 17.67
CA ALA A 47 -1.91 -5.18 17.18
C ALA A 47 -2.76 -4.42 16.14
N SER A 48 -2.54 -3.11 16.08
CA SER A 48 -3.03 -2.26 15.00
C SER A 48 -2.26 -2.54 13.71
N GLU A 49 -2.92 -2.38 12.55
CA GLU A 49 -2.35 -2.74 11.25
C GLU A 49 -2.31 -1.53 10.32
N LYS A 50 -1.14 -1.26 9.74
CA LYS A 50 -0.95 -0.22 8.72
C LYS A 50 -1.31 -0.78 7.35
N ARG A 51 -2.28 -0.16 6.68
CA ARG A 51 -2.80 -0.58 5.39
C ARG A 51 -2.90 0.57 4.42
N ILE A 52 -2.73 0.25 3.14
CA ILE A 52 -2.95 1.17 2.04
C ILE A 52 -4.22 0.69 1.33
N HIS A 53 -5.26 1.51 1.30
CA HIS A 53 -6.54 1.23 0.67
C HIS A 53 -6.64 1.90 -0.70
N PHE A 54 -7.30 1.22 -1.63
CA PHE A 54 -7.57 1.71 -2.99
C PHE A 54 -9.09 1.73 -3.21
N SER A 55 -9.68 2.89 -3.48
CA SER A 55 -11.10 3.05 -3.82
C SER A 55 -11.41 2.79 -5.30
N SER A 56 -10.38 2.77 -6.16
CA SER A 56 -10.48 2.59 -7.61
C SER A 56 -9.32 1.75 -8.15
N GLU A 57 -9.54 1.02 -9.25
CA GLU A 57 -8.48 0.35 -10.02
C GLU A 57 -7.95 1.19 -11.18
N ILE A 58 -8.63 2.29 -11.50
CA ILE A 58 -8.32 3.11 -12.68
C ILE A 58 -6.95 3.77 -12.48
N GLY A 59 -6.03 3.50 -13.41
CA GLY A 59 -4.70 4.10 -13.41
C GLY A 59 -3.74 3.57 -12.34
N VAL A 60 -4.12 2.52 -11.60
CA VAL A 60 -3.23 1.90 -10.61
C VAL A 60 -2.06 1.20 -11.33
N PRO A 61 -0.79 1.53 -11.01
CA PRO A 61 0.37 0.88 -11.60
C PRO A 61 0.37 -0.64 -11.42
N GLN A 62 0.84 -1.37 -12.42
CA GLN A 62 0.85 -2.84 -12.42
C GLN A 62 1.65 -3.41 -11.23
N GLY A 63 2.68 -2.69 -10.76
CA GLY A 63 3.44 -3.05 -9.58
C GLY A 63 2.64 -3.03 -8.29
N LEU A 64 1.60 -2.20 -8.18
CA LEU A 64 0.69 -2.21 -7.04
C LEU A 64 -0.38 -3.30 -7.21
N VAL A 65 -0.95 -3.43 -8.41
CA VAL A 65 -1.97 -4.46 -8.73
C VAL A 65 -1.46 -5.88 -8.46
N ARG A 66 -0.19 -6.15 -8.74
CA ARG A 66 0.41 -7.48 -8.46
C ARG A 66 0.51 -7.79 -6.96
N ASN A 67 0.64 -6.77 -6.13
CA ASN A 67 0.96 -6.91 -4.70
C ASN A 67 -0.25 -6.66 -3.77
N TRP A 68 -1.35 -6.14 -4.29
CA TRP A 68 -2.53 -5.88 -3.48
C TRP A 68 -3.36 -7.15 -3.22
N THR A 69 -4.21 -7.06 -2.22
CA THR A 69 -5.15 -8.10 -1.81
C THR A 69 -6.57 -7.59 -1.95
N LYS A 70 -7.54 -8.49 -1.96
CA LYS A 70 -8.96 -8.12 -2.06
C LYS A 70 -9.35 -7.12 -0.97
N GLY A 71 -10.05 -6.07 -1.39
CA GLY A 71 -10.63 -5.07 -0.51
C GLY A 71 -11.89 -5.56 0.24
N ARG A 72 -12.64 -4.61 0.79
CA ARG A 72 -13.93 -4.81 1.48
C ARG A 72 -14.89 -3.70 1.05
N ALA A 73 -16.19 -3.80 1.34
CA ALA A 73 -17.21 -2.82 0.96
C ALA A 73 -16.69 -1.36 0.88
N GLY A 74 -16.71 -0.77 -0.33
CA GLY A 74 -16.23 0.59 -0.61
C GLY A 74 -14.72 0.73 -0.93
N ILE A 75 -13.94 -0.33 -0.74
CA ILE A 75 -12.49 -0.42 -1.03
C ILE A 75 -12.30 -1.57 -2.02
N VAL A 76 -11.72 -1.30 -3.17
CA VAL A 76 -11.50 -2.31 -4.20
C VAL A 76 -10.36 -3.24 -3.80
N ALA A 77 -9.27 -2.69 -3.29
CA ALA A 77 -8.09 -3.45 -2.94
C ALA A 77 -7.29 -2.84 -1.78
N ARG A 78 -6.40 -3.64 -1.19
CA ARG A 78 -5.58 -3.26 -0.04
C ARG A 78 -4.17 -3.82 -0.14
N ILE A 79 -3.16 -3.03 0.23
CA ILE A 79 -1.81 -3.53 0.48
C ILE A 79 -1.57 -3.55 2.00
N ASN A 80 -1.23 -4.73 2.53
CA ASN A 80 -1.00 -4.97 3.95
C ASN A 80 0.52 -5.01 4.21
N CYS A 81 1.21 -3.89 4.01
CA CYS A 81 2.66 -3.82 4.17
C CYS A 81 3.03 -2.56 4.96
N ALA A 82 3.23 -2.72 6.28
CA ALA A 82 3.60 -1.62 7.17
C ALA A 82 4.92 -0.95 6.76
N GLU A 83 5.86 -1.72 6.23
CA GLU A 83 7.15 -1.19 5.80
C GLU A 83 7.04 -0.28 4.56
N LEU A 84 6.23 -0.66 3.57
CA LEU A 84 5.94 0.22 2.43
C LEU A 84 5.14 1.45 2.88
N TYR A 85 4.15 1.23 3.75
CA TYR A 85 3.38 2.33 4.34
C TYR A 85 4.29 3.38 4.97
N ASP A 86 5.25 2.94 5.80
CA ASP A 86 6.14 3.85 6.53
C ASP A 86 7.14 4.57 5.65
N GLU A 87 7.52 3.99 4.51
CA GLU A 87 8.36 4.67 3.51
C GLU A 87 7.57 5.73 2.73
N VAL A 88 6.30 5.46 2.40
CA VAL A 88 5.53 6.28 1.46
C VAL A 88 4.66 7.34 2.16
N PHE A 89 4.06 7.02 3.31
CA PHE A 89 3.15 7.92 4.01
C PHE A 89 3.74 9.32 4.31
N PRO A 90 5.02 9.45 4.77
CA PRO A 90 5.62 10.75 5.03
C PRO A 90 5.84 11.61 3.76
N LEU A 91 5.80 10.99 2.58
CA LEU A 91 6.00 11.67 1.30
C LEU A 91 4.70 12.27 0.75
N ARG A 92 3.55 11.93 1.32
CA ARG A 92 2.27 12.55 0.95
C ARG A 92 2.25 14.02 1.37
N THR A 93 2.07 14.89 0.39
CA THR A 93 1.72 16.29 0.60
C THR A 93 0.20 16.40 0.47
N VAL A 94 -0.48 16.39 1.63
CA VAL A 94 -1.92 16.70 1.73
C VAL A 94 -2.15 18.19 1.88
#